data_AF-A0AA39FGK2-F1
#
_entry.id   AF-A0AA39FGK2-F1
#
_cell.length_a   1.000
_cell.length_b   1.000
_cell.length_c   1.000
_cell.angle_alpha   90.00
_cell.angle_beta   90.00
_cell.angle_gamma   90.00
#
_symmetry.space_group_name_H-M   'P 1'
#
loop_
_entity.id
_entity.type
_entity.pdbx_description
1 polymer ?
#
loop_
_entity_poly.entity_id
_entity_poly.type
_entity_poly.pdbx_seq_one_letter_code
_entity_poly.pdbx_strand_id
1 'polypeptide(L)'
;SNEHHNSKIANDIHNDFANDELLSYLLFLEFTLNTFNEFNAIFQNRETDIHILAERSGWMLKQMTMYFLKPDCLNNVTINSIVTENILPTLSIKVGDKFQNLLNSFDHEIVLKIK
;
A
#
# COMPACT_ATOMS: atom_id res chain seq x y z
N SER A 1 -4.17 5.89 41.17
CA SER A 1 -2.77 6.12 40.75
C SER A 1 -2.78 6.42 39.25
N ASN A 2 -2.35 7.61 38.84
CA ASN A 2 -2.25 7.98 37.42
C ASN A 2 -1.27 7.06 36.66
N GLU A 3 -0.33 6.43 37.35
CA GLU A 3 0.65 5.51 36.73
C GLU A 3 0.01 4.20 36.27
N HIS A 4 -0.92 3.62 37.03
CA HIS A 4 -1.65 2.42 36.62
C HIS A 4 -2.59 2.68 35.44
N HIS A 5 -3.16 3.89 35.34
CA HIS A 5 -3.99 4.28 34.21
C HIS A 5 -3.16 4.48 32.94
N ASN A 6 -2.01 5.16 33.04
CA ASN A 6 -1.07 5.33 31.93
C ASN A 6 -0.46 4.01 31.47
N SER A 7 -0.16 3.08 32.38
CA SER A 7 0.33 1.74 32.06
C SER A 7 -0.72 0.92 31.30
N LYS A 8 -2.00 1.03 31.66
CA LYS A 8 -3.08 0.36 30.93
C LYS A 8 -3.25 0.93 29.53
N ILE A 9 -3.28 2.25 29.37
CA ILE A 9 -3.38 2.90 28.05
C ILE A 9 -2.18 2.52 27.17
N ALA A 10 -0.97 2.49 27.72
CA ALA A 10 0.22 2.07 26.98
C ALA A 10 0.14 0.61 26.51
N ASN A 11 -0.41 -0.28 27.35
CA ASN A 11 -0.63 -1.68 26.99
C ASN A 11 -1.74 -1.85 25.95
N ASP A 12 -2.82 -1.08 26.06
CA ASP A 12 -3.93 -1.09 25.10
C ASP A 12 -3.44 -0.62 23.71
N ILE A 13 -2.68 0.49 23.67
CA ILE A 13 -2.00 0.96 22.45
C ILE A 13 -1.04 -0.10 21.93
N HIS A 14 -0.22 -0.72 22.79
CA HIS A 14 0.72 -1.76 22.37
C HIS A 14 0.00 -2.95 21.73
N ASN A 15 -1.13 -3.39 22.30
CA ASN A 15 -1.93 -4.47 21.76
C ASN A 15 -2.61 -4.09 20.43
N ASP A 16 -3.07 -2.84 20.29
CA ASP A 16 -3.63 -2.33 19.03
C ASP A 16 -2.55 -2.29 17.93
N PHE A 17 -1.33 -1.87 18.26
CA PHE A 17 -0.19 -1.86 17.33
C PHE A 17 0.44 -3.25 17.11
N ALA A 18 0.15 -4.22 17.98
CA ALA A 18 0.50 -5.63 17.79
C ALA A 18 -0.52 -6.38 16.90
N ASN A 19 -1.54 -5.68 16.38
CA ASN A 19 -2.42 -6.23 15.36
C ASN A 19 -1.75 -6.18 13.98
N ASP A 20 -1.42 -7.36 13.46
CA ASP A 20 -0.86 -7.59 12.12
C ASP A 20 -1.64 -6.89 11.00
N GLU A 21 -2.96 -6.78 11.13
CA GLU A 21 -3.83 -6.09 10.18
C GLU A 21 -3.59 -4.58 10.18
N LEU A 22 -3.52 -3.97 11.37
CA LEU A 22 -3.22 -2.54 11.52
C LEU A 22 -1.82 -2.23 11.00
N LEU A 23 -0.83 -3.07 11.32
CA LEU A 23 0.54 -2.86 10.88
C LEU A 23 0.67 -2.99 9.35
N SER A 24 -0.02 -3.96 8.74
CA SER A 24 -0.08 -4.11 7.29
C SER A 24 -0.72 -2.88 6.62
N TYR A 25 -1.80 -2.36 7.21
CA TYR A 25 -2.45 -1.14 6.73
C TYR A 25 -1.55 0.09 6.85
N LEU A 26 -0.87 0.27 7.98
CA LEU A 26 0.06 1.40 8.20
C LEU A 26 1.24 1.36 7.24
N LEU A 27 1.81 0.17 6.98
CA LEU A 27 2.87 0.03 5.99
C LEU A 27 2.36 0.27 4.57
N PHE A 28 1.12 -0.12 4.26
CA PHE A 28 0.51 0.18 2.95
C PHE A 28 0.30 1.68 2.77
N LEU A 29 -0.13 2.36 3.83
CA LEU A 29 -0.20 3.82 3.84
C LEU A 29 1.18 4.44 3.65
N GLU A 30 2.19 4.01 4.41
CA GLU A 30 3.58 4.51 4.25
C GLU A 30 4.05 4.36 2.79
N PHE A 31 3.78 3.20 2.18
CA PHE A 31 4.12 2.90 0.80
C PHE A 31 3.38 3.79 -0.22
N THR A 32 2.07 4.01 -0.05
CA THR A 32 1.26 4.74 -1.03
C THR A 32 1.26 6.26 -0.84
N LEU A 33 1.55 6.74 0.37
CA LEU A 33 1.36 8.14 0.78
C LEU A 33 2.12 9.13 -0.11
N ASN A 34 3.37 8.82 -0.48
CA ASN A 34 4.16 9.71 -1.34
C ASN A 34 3.49 9.92 -2.70
N THR A 35 3.02 8.83 -3.33
CA THR A 35 2.34 8.88 -4.62
C THR A 35 1.04 9.69 -4.52
N PHE A 36 0.25 9.49 -3.46
CA PHE A 36 -0.97 10.26 -3.22
C PHE A 36 -0.70 11.75 -2.95
N ASN A 37 0.33 12.08 -2.18
CA ASN A 37 0.69 13.46 -1.88
C ASN A 37 1.15 14.21 -3.14
N GLU A 38 1.96 13.57 -3.98
CA GLU A 38 2.38 14.13 -5.27
C GLU A 38 1.18 14.36 -6.20
N PHE A 39 0.25 13.41 -6.28
CA PHE A 39 -0.97 13.58 -7.06
C PHE A 39 -1.84 14.71 -6.49
N ASN A 40 -2.04 14.75 -5.17
CA ASN A 40 -2.86 15.76 -4.50
C ASN A 40 -2.30 17.17 -4.68
N ALA A 41 -0.97 17.35 -4.63
CA ALA A 41 -0.35 18.65 -4.89
C ALA A 41 -0.66 19.17 -6.31
N ILE A 42 -0.76 18.28 -7.28
CA ILE A 42 -1.12 18.62 -8.66
C ILE A 42 -2.61 18.90 -8.76
N PHE A 43 -3.46 18.05 -8.17
CA PHE A 43 -4.91 18.20 -8.19
C PHE A 43 -5.40 19.49 -7.50
N GLN A 44 -4.71 19.92 -6.45
CA GLN A 44 -5.06 21.13 -5.71
C GLN A 44 -4.50 22.42 -6.34
N ASN A 45 -3.83 22.33 -7.49
CA ASN A 45 -3.30 23.51 -8.17
C ASN A 45 -4.45 24.37 -8.73
N ARG A 46 -4.33 25.70 -8.62
CA ARG A 46 -5.36 26.66 -9.08
C ARG A 46 -5.60 26.60 -10.58
N GLU A 47 -4.61 26.19 -11.35
CA GLU A 47 -4.68 26.00 -12.81
C GLU A 47 -4.47 24.52 -13.14
N THR A 48 -5.19 23.62 -12.46
CA THR A 48 -5.11 22.19 -12.79
C THR A 48 -5.72 21.96 -14.17
N ASP A 49 -4.85 21.72 -15.15
CA ASP A 49 -5.27 21.32 -16.47
C ASP A 49 -5.68 19.84 -16.47
N ILE A 50 -6.84 19.54 -17.05
CA ILE A 50 -7.39 18.18 -17.11
C ILE A 50 -6.45 17.21 -17.83
N HIS A 51 -5.64 17.71 -18.78
CA HIS A 51 -4.65 16.93 -19.50
C HIS A 51 -3.55 16.44 -18.56
N ILE A 52 -3.06 17.33 -17.69
CA ILE A 52 -2.04 17.03 -16.69
C ILE A 52 -2.60 16.05 -15.67
N LEU A 53 -3.85 16.24 -15.25
CA LEU A 53 -4.48 15.35 -14.28
C LEU A 53 -4.66 13.93 -14.84
N ALA A 54 -5.05 13.80 -16.11
CA ALA A 54 -5.16 12.50 -16.78
C ALA A 54 -3.81 11.79 -16.87
N GLU A 55 -2.76 12.50 -17.30
CA GLU A 55 -1.39 11.95 -17.36
C GLU A 55 -0.91 11.49 -15.98
N ARG A 56 -1.13 12.32 -14.96
CA ARG A 56 -0.73 12.02 -13.58
C ARG A 56 -1.52 10.90 -12.95
N SER A 57 -2.79 10.74 -13.33
CA SER A 57 -3.61 9.59 -12.92
C SER A 57 -3.04 8.28 -13.48
N GLY A 58 -2.62 8.28 -14.75
CA GLY A 58 -1.96 7.14 -15.37
C GLY A 58 -0.61 6.82 -14.72
N TRP A 59 0.18 7.86 -14.41
CA TRP A 59 1.44 7.70 -13.68
C TRP A 59 1.21 7.12 -12.28
N MET A 60 0.26 7.65 -11.51
CA MET A 60 -0.11 7.16 -10.18
C MET A 60 -0.56 5.70 -10.22
N LEU A 61 -1.43 5.35 -11.19
CA LEU A 61 -1.86 3.97 -11.39
C LEU A 61 -0.67 3.05 -11.68
N LYS A 62 0.28 3.49 -12.52
CA LYS A 62 1.51 2.73 -12.80
C LYS A 62 2.37 2.53 -11.55
N GLN A 63 2.57 3.57 -10.73
CA GLN A 63 3.34 3.46 -9.48
C GLN A 63 2.69 2.51 -8.49
N MET A 64 1.35 2.54 -8.37
CA MET A 64 0.65 1.64 -7.47
C MET A 64 0.68 0.19 -7.96
N THR A 65 0.60 -0.02 -9.27
CA THR A 65 0.48 -1.37 -9.85
C THR A 65 1.81 -2.04 -10.19
N MET A 66 2.92 -1.30 -10.32
CA MET A 66 4.22 -1.87 -10.71
C MET A 66 4.77 -2.94 -9.78
N TYR A 67 4.31 -2.96 -8.52
CA TYR A 67 4.70 -3.97 -7.54
C TYR A 67 3.83 -5.23 -7.61
N PHE A 68 2.64 -5.14 -8.22
CA PHE A 68 1.62 -6.18 -8.25
C PHE A 68 1.38 -6.76 -9.65
N LEU A 69 1.78 -6.09 -10.72
CA LEU A 69 1.58 -6.54 -12.10
C LEU A 69 2.89 -7.00 -12.72
N LYS A 70 2.78 -7.93 -13.68
CA LYS A 70 3.92 -8.33 -14.52
C LYS A 70 4.48 -7.12 -15.28
N PRO A 71 5.81 -7.02 -15.45
CA PRO A 71 6.45 -5.87 -16.12
C PRO A 71 5.87 -5.57 -17.52
N ASP A 72 5.55 -6.60 -18.29
CA ASP A 72 5.02 -6.46 -19.66
C ASP A 72 3.67 -5.74 -19.70
N CYS A 73 2.93 -5.74 -18.60
CA CYS A 73 1.64 -5.07 -18.46
C CYS A 73 1.77 -3.58 -18.10
N LEU A 74 2.96 -3.13 -17.66
CA LEU A 74 3.17 -1.77 -17.14
C LEU A 74 3.28 -0.68 -18.21
N ASN A 75 3.47 -1.07 -19.47
CA ASN A 75 3.62 -0.13 -20.57
C ASN A 75 2.28 0.48 -21.03
N ASN A 76 1.16 -0.22 -20.82
CA ASN A 76 -0.18 0.20 -21.23
C ASN A 76 -1.23 -0.09 -20.13
N VAL A 77 -0.92 0.24 -18.88
CA VAL A 77 -1.89 0.04 -17.78
C VAL A 77 -3.08 0.98 -17.99
N THR A 78 -4.20 0.42 -18.40
CA THR A 78 -5.50 1.05 -18.30
C THR A 78 -6.29 0.34 -17.21
N ILE A 79 -7.22 1.03 -16.54
CA ILE A 79 -8.06 0.42 -15.49
C ILE A 79 -8.78 -0.84 -16.03
N ASN A 80 -9.12 -0.84 -17.31
CA ASN A 80 -9.80 -1.96 -18.00
C ASN A 80 -8.86 -3.10 -18.43
N SER A 81 -7.53 -2.94 -18.33
CA SER A 81 -6.55 -3.97 -18.73
C SER A 81 -5.96 -4.74 -17.55
N ILE A 82 -6.42 -4.49 -16.32
CA ILE A 82 -6.02 -5.27 -15.15
C ILE A 82 -6.78 -6.61 -15.19
N VAL A 83 -6.19 -7.58 -15.87
CA VAL A 83 -6.66 -8.98 -15.89
C VAL A 83 -5.98 -9.74 -14.75
N THR A 84 -6.70 -10.60 -14.06
CA THR A 84 -6.18 -11.42 -12.95
C THR A 84 -4.95 -12.24 -13.32
N GLU A 85 -4.82 -12.65 -14.58
CA GLU A 85 -3.66 -13.37 -15.13
C GLU A 85 -2.36 -12.56 -15.14
N ASN A 86 -2.48 -11.22 -15.10
CA ASN A 86 -1.36 -10.29 -15.12
C ASN A 86 -0.90 -9.88 -13.72
N ILE A 87 -1.63 -10.29 -12.68
CA ILE A 87 -1.26 -10.08 -11.29
C ILE A 87 -0.12 -11.05 -10.94
N LEU A 88 0.92 -10.53 -10.32
CA LEU A 88 2.03 -11.31 -9.79
C LEU A 88 1.51 -12.19 -8.63
N PRO A 89 1.96 -13.45 -8.55
CA PRO A 89 1.72 -14.26 -7.36
C PRO A 89 2.20 -13.51 -6.11
N THR A 90 1.51 -13.67 -4.98
CA THR A 90 1.82 -12.96 -3.73
C THR A 90 3.29 -13.05 -3.32
N LEU A 91 3.93 -14.21 -3.54
CA LEU A 91 5.33 -14.47 -3.24
C LEU A 91 6.34 -13.77 -4.19
N SER A 92 5.86 -13.18 -5.28
CA SER A 92 6.67 -12.49 -6.28
C SER A 92 6.56 -10.96 -6.20
N ILE A 93 5.69 -10.44 -5.32
CA ILE A 93 5.49 -9.01 -5.09
C ILE A 93 6.67 -8.47 -4.27
N LYS A 94 7.39 -7.49 -4.81
CA LYS A 94 8.52 -6.85 -4.11
C LYS A 94 8.02 -5.67 -3.27
N VAL A 95 7.62 -5.93 -2.03
CA VAL A 95 7.05 -4.90 -1.14
C VAL A 95 8.08 -4.09 -0.33
N GLY A 96 9.37 -4.26 -0.60
CA GLY A 96 10.47 -3.63 0.15
C GLY A 96 10.74 -4.28 1.50
N ASP A 97 11.90 -3.99 2.10
CA ASP A 97 12.44 -4.77 3.23
C ASP A 97 11.54 -4.78 4.47
N LYS A 98 10.96 -3.63 4.85
CA LYS A 98 10.07 -3.52 6.03
C LYS A 98 8.85 -4.42 5.90
N PHE A 99 8.21 -4.38 4.73
CA PHE A 99 6.99 -5.11 4.44
C PHE A 99 7.29 -6.61 4.24
N GLN A 100 8.43 -6.94 3.63
CA GLN A 100 8.90 -8.32 3.51
C GLN A 100 9.19 -8.93 4.89
N ASN A 101 9.80 -8.17 5.81
CA ASN A 101 10.04 -8.62 7.17
C ASN A 101 8.75 -8.90 7.94
N LEU A 102 7.71 -8.08 7.75
CA LEU A 102 6.37 -8.33 8.30
C LEU A 102 5.72 -9.58 7.69
N LEU A 103 5.79 -9.73 6.37
CA LEU A 103 5.28 -10.93 5.69
C LEU A 103 5.97 -12.21 6.17
N ASN A 104 7.27 -12.12 6.47
CA ASN A 104 8.05 -13.23 7.01
C ASN A 104 7.73 -13.53 8.48
N SER A 105 7.18 -12.57 9.24
CA SER A 105 6.75 -12.79 10.62
C SER A 105 5.34 -13.37 10.73
N PHE A 106 4.54 -13.34 9.66
CA PHE A 106 3.26 -14.04 9.62
C PHE A 106 3.48 -15.55 9.51
N ASP A 107 2.77 -16.33 10.35
CA ASP A 107 2.67 -17.77 10.15
C ASP A 107 2.10 -18.07 8.76
N HIS A 108 2.65 -19.09 8.08
CA HIS A 108 2.31 -19.46 6.71
C HIS A 108 0.80 -19.65 6.43
N GLU A 109 -0.03 -19.80 7.47
CA GLU A 109 -1.49 -19.89 7.38
C GLU A 109 -2.18 -18.58 6.95
N ILE A 110 -1.65 -17.39 7.28
CA ILE A 110 -2.28 -16.11 6.90
C ILE A 110 -2.16 -15.85 5.41
N VAL A 111 -1.05 -16.28 4.78
CA VAL A 111 -0.80 -16.15 3.35
C VAL A 111 -1.87 -16.88 2.50
N LEU A 112 -2.53 -17.91 3.06
CA LEU A 112 -3.58 -18.66 2.39
C LEU A 112 -4.99 -18.03 2.52
N LYS A 113 -5.21 -17.11 3.46
CA LYS A 113 -6.51 -16.44 3.66
C LYS A 113 -6.75 -15.26 2.72
N ILE A 114 -5.75 -14.87 1.93
CA ILE A 114 -5.87 -13.82 0.89
C ILE A 114 -6.38 -14.42 -0.45
N LYS A 115 -6.75 -15.71 -0.49
CA LYS A 115 -7.34 -16.37 -1.67
C LYS A 115 -8.83 -16.10 -1.83
#